data_AF-A0A7G6WUF7-F1
#
_entry.id   AF-A0A7G6WUF7-F1
#
_cell.length_a   1.000
_cell.length_b   1.000
_cell.length_c   1.000
_cell.angle_alpha   90.00
_cell.angle_beta   90.00
_cell.angle_gamma   90.00
#
_symmetry.space_group_name_H-M   'P 1'
#
loop_
_entity.id
_entity.type
_entity.pdbx_description
1 polymer ?
#
loop_
_entity_poly.entity_id
_entity_poly.type
_entity_poly.pdbx_seq_one_letter_code
_entity_poly.pdbx_strand_id
1 'polypeptide(L)'
;MQAKSYPVGAVLVDPAGSIAYSGRNRAADESAPPGRLVGTTLAHAELDVLGQLAPSEYDDWTLHTSLQPCLFCLSAIRLARVGHVVYAGADPVWDASARVPSILPAAISARWPRSTGPAAGFDGVWGSLLPAMWLVVYQPESVAEPSELMPWATVERARRCVAGGVLECGSMAEAYELASSLS
;
A
#
# COMPACT_ATOMS: atom_id res chain seq x y z
N MET A 1 9.88 -2.16 -9.45
CA MET A 1 8.48 -1.89 -9.85
C MET A 1 8.13 -2.84 -11.00
N GLN A 2 7.05 -3.63 -10.90
CA GLN A 2 6.70 -4.59 -11.95
C GLN A 2 5.64 -4.00 -12.89
N ALA A 3 5.87 -4.09 -14.21
CA ALA A 3 4.96 -3.60 -15.26
C ALA A 3 4.49 -2.14 -15.08
N LYS A 4 5.30 -1.28 -14.44
CA LYS A 4 4.93 0.11 -14.09
C LYS A 4 3.70 0.24 -13.18
N SER A 5 3.24 -0.84 -12.55
CA SER A 5 2.18 -0.78 -11.54
C SER A 5 2.67 0.00 -10.31
N TYR A 6 1.76 0.67 -9.62
CA TYR A 6 2.05 1.48 -8.43
C TYR A 6 2.70 0.58 -7.36
N PRO A 7 3.81 0.98 -6.70
CA PRO A 7 4.62 0.06 -5.89
C PRO A 7 4.03 -0.18 -4.50
N VAL A 8 2.85 -0.80 -4.47
CA VAL A 8 2.18 -1.22 -3.25
C VAL A 8 2.11 -2.75 -3.23
N GLY A 9 2.49 -3.33 -2.10
CA GLY A 9 2.39 -4.74 -1.80
C GLY A 9 1.58 -4.97 -0.54
N ALA A 10 0.90 -6.12 -0.45
CA ALA A 10 0.13 -6.50 0.71
C ALA A 10 0.25 -8.01 0.99
N VAL A 11 0.13 -8.38 2.26
CA VAL A 11 0.03 -9.78 2.71
C VAL A 11 -1.09 -9.90 3.74
N LEU A 12 -1.77 -11.05 3.74
CA LEU A 12 -2.70 -11.41 4.81
C LEU A 12 -2.05 -12.47 5.70
N VAL A 13 -2.00 -12.15 6.99
CA VAL A 13 -1.40 -12.97 8.04
C VAL A 13 -2.50 -13.57 8.89
N ASP A 14 -2.39 -14.88 9.12
CA ASP A 14 -3.31 -15.64 9.95
C ASP A 14 -3.06 -15.43 11.46
N PRO A 15 -3.95 -15.91 12.34
CA PRO A 15 -3.78 -15.77 13.79
C PRO A 15 -2.53 -16.48 14.35
N ALA A 16 -1.93 -17.42 13.59
CA ALA A 16 -0.69 -18.09 13.97
C ALA A 16 0.56 -17.30 13.54
N GLY A 17 0.39 -16.16 12.88
CA GLY A 17 1.49 -15.31 12.40
C GLY A 17 2.06 -15.74 11.05
N SER A 18 1.39 -16.65 10.32
CA SER A 18 1.85 -17.12 9.01
C SER A 18 1.25 -16.29 7.88
N ILE A 19 2.06 -15.98 6.86
CA ILE A 19 1.58 -15.35 5.63
C ILE A 19 0.78 -16.38 4.84
N ALA A 20 -0.54 -16.19 4.78
CA ALA A 20 -1.45 -17.07 4.05
C ALA A 20 -1.65 -16.61 2.60
N TYR A 21 -1.67 -15.30 2.36
CA TYR A 21 -1.88 -14.72 1.04
C TYR A 21 -0.95 -13.52 0.83
N SER A 22 -0.53 -13.34 -0.42
CA SER A 22 0.25 -12.18 -0.85
C SER A 22 -0.36 -11.57 -2.10
N GLY A 23 -0.23 -10.26 -2.24
CA GLY A 23 -0.66 -9.52 -3.41
C GLY A 23 0.16 -8.26 -3.66
N ARG A 24 0.02 -7.73 -4.87
CA ARG A 24 0.62 -6.46 -5.27
C ARG A 24 -0.33 -5.71 -6.19
N ASN A 25 -0.09 -4.42 -6.37
CA ASN A 25 -0.80 -3.66 -7.39
C ASN A 25 -0.53 -4.24 -8.79
N ARG A 26 -1.58 -4.32 -9.61
CA ARG A 26 -1.57 -4.85 -10.98
C ARG A 26 -2.26 -3.93 -11.97
N ALA A 27 -2.37 -2.65 -11.66
CA ALA A 27 -3.15 -1.71 -12.47
C ALA A 27 -2.59 -1.53 -13.88
N ALA A 28 -1.27 -1.66 -14.05
CA ALA A 28 -0.59 -1.57 -15.34
C ALA A 28 -0.10 -2.93 -15.86
N ASP A 29 -0.48 -4.03 -15.20
CA ASP A 29 -0.17 -5.38 -15.65
C ASP A 29 -1.10 -5.80 -16.80
N GLU A 30 -0.59 -6.64 -17.72
CA GLU A 30 -1.37 -7.19 -18.83
C GLU A 30 -2.02 -8.55 -18.50
N SER A 31 -1.52 -9.25 -17.49
CA SER A 31 -2.03 -10.56 -17.07
C SER A 31 -1.89 -10.77 -15.57
N ALA A 32 -2.78 -11.60 -15.01
CA ALA A 32 -2.75 -12.00 -13.62
C ALA A 32 -3.29 -13.43 -13.46
N PRO A 33 -2.99 -14.11 -12.34
CA PRO A 33 -3.61 -15.39 -12.01
C PRO A 33 -5.15 -15.29 -11.96
N PRO A 34 -5.90 -16.40 -12.14
CA PRO A 34 -7.35 -16.42 -11.99
C PRO A 34 -7.82 -15.84 -10.65
N GLY A 35 -8.92 -15.09 -10.67
CA GLY A 35 -9.49 -14.43 -9.48
C GLY A 35 -8.82 -13.12 -9.09
N ARG A 36 -7.89 -12.61 -9.90
CA ARG A 36 -7.15 -11.36 -9.64
C ARG A 36 -7.57 -10.26 -10.59
N LEU A 37 -7.73 -9.04 -10.08
CA LEU A 37 -7.91 -7.85 -10.90
C LEU A 37 -6.60 -7.51 -11.62
N VAL A 38 -6.70 -7.07 -12.87
CA VAL A 38 -5.55 -6.78 -13.73
C VAL A 38 -5.88 -5.72 -14.77
N GLY A 39 -4.92 -4.86 -15.11
CA GLY A 39 -5.07 -3.87 -16.18
C GLY A 39 -6.17 -2.84 -15.92
N THR A 40 -6.49 -2.60 -14.65
CA THR A 40 -7.56 -1.71 -14.21
C THR A 40 -7.14 -0.92 -12.99
N THR A 41 -7.65 0.31 -12.86
CA THR A 41 -7.40 1.17 -11.70
C THR A 41 -7.88 0.55 -10.39
N LEU A 42 -8.77 -0.46 -10.43
CA LEU A 42 -9.22 -1.20 -9.26
C LEU A 42 -8.22 -2.26 -8.76
N ALA A 43 -7.18 -2.58 -9.52
CA ALA A 43 -6.26 -3.68 -9.24
C ALA A 43 -5.19 -3.30 -8.19
N HIS A 44 -5.64 -2.94 -6.99
CA HIS A 44 -4.81 -2.61 -5.83
C HIS A 44 -4.24 -3.86 -5.15
N ALA A 45 -3.15 -3.70 -4.40
CA ALA A 45 -2.49 -4.81 -3.71
C ALA A 45 -3.40 -5.50 -2.68
N GLU A 46 -4.16 -4.70 -1.92
CA GLU A 46 -5.12 -5.22 -0.95
C GLU A 46 -6.22 -6.01 -1.64
N LEU A 47 -6.74 -5.52 -2.78
CA LEU A 47 -7.76 -6.24 -3.54
C LEU A 47 -7.20 -7.52 -4.19
N ASP A 48 -5.94 -7.50 -4.60
CA ASP A 48 -5.23 -8.68 -5.08
C ASP A 48 -5.14 -9.76 -3.98
N VAL A 49 -4.96 -9.36 -2.72
CA VAL A 49 -5.05 -10.25 -1.55
C VAL A 49 -6.48 -10.73 -1.32
N LEU A 50 -7.44 -9.81 -1.20
CA LEU A 50 -8.82 -10.14 -0.82
C LEU A 50 -9.55 -10.97 -1.88
N GLY A 51 -9.23 -10.80 -3.17
CA GLY A 51 -9.80 -11.59 -4.26
C GLY A 51 -9.46 -13.09 -4.21
N GLN A 52 -8.49 -13.48 -3.38
CA GLN A 52 -8.10 -14.88 -3.16
C GLN A 52 -8.93 -15.58 -2.10
N LEU A 53 -9.67 -14.83 -1.29
CA LEU A 53 -10.32 -15.36 -0.10
C LEU A 53 -11.57 -16.16 -0.48
N ALA A 54 -11.70 -17.33 0.15
CA ALA A 54 -12.99 -18.02 0.18
C ALA A 54 -13.96 -17.23 1.07
N PRO A 55 -15.28 -17.27 0.81
CA PRO A 55 -16.27 -16.67 1.69
C PRO A 55 -16.18 -17.26 3.10
N SER A 56 -15.68 -16.47 4.06
CA SER A 56 -15.46 -16.86 5.45
C SER A 56 -15.33 -15.60 6.33
N GLU A 57 -15.16 -15.82 7.62
CA GLU A 57 -14.89 -14.83 8.64
C GLU A 57 -13.38 -14.78 8.89
N TYR A 58 -12.78 -13.60 8.82
CA TYR A 58 -11.34 -13.36 8.96
C TYR A 58 -11.05 -12.34 10.07
N ASP A 59 -11.95 -12.26 11.06
CA ASP A 59 -11.98 -11.19 12.06
C ASP A 59 -10.71 -11.16 12.94
N ASP A 60 -10.00 -12.30 13.08
CA ASP A 60 -8.72 -12.41 13.82
C ASP A 60 -7.47 -12.32 12.91
N TRP A 61 -7.64 -12.04 11.61
CA TRP A 61 -6.54 -11.96 10.65
C TRP A 61 -6.07 -10.52 10.46
N THR A 62 -4.81 -10.36 10.07
CA THR A 62 -4.19 -9.04 9.88
C THR A 62 -3.69 -8.87 8.45
N LEU A 63 -4.17 -7.84 7.76
CA LEU A 63 -3.65 -7.44 6.45
C LEU A 63 -2.52 -6.43 6.66
N HIS A 64 -1.31 -6.77 6.22
CA HIS A 64 -0.19 -5.84 6.17
C HIS A 64 -0.08 -5.26 4.75
N THR A 65 0.04 -3.94 4.63
CA THR A 65 0.23 -3.25 3.33
C THR A 65 1.36 -2.23 3.41
N SER A 66 2.09 -2.02 2.32
CA SER A 66 3.25 -1.12 2.32
C SER A 66 2.88 0.36 2.39
N LEU A 67 1.62 0.72 2.09
CA LEU A 67 1.12 2.09 2.10
C LEU A 67 -0.27 2.12 2.74
N GLN A 68 -0.63 3.22 3.39
CA GLN A 68 -1.97 3.42 3.97
C GLN A 68 -3.05 3.11 2.92
N PRO A 69 -4.01 2.21 3.23
CA PRO A 69 -5.02 1.79 2.28
C PRO A 69 -5.98 2.95 1.97
N CYS A 70 -6.34 3.10 0.69
CA CYS A 70 -7.36 4.05 0.29
C CYS A 70 -8.76 3.63 0.79
N LEU A 71 -9.73 4.53 0.66
CA LEU A 71 -11.11 4.26 1.11
C LEU A 71 -11.75 3.05 0.41
N PHE A 72 -11.41 2.80 -0.85
CA PHE A 72 -11.88 1.63 -1.59
C PHE A 72 -11.34 0.33 -0.97
N CYS A 73 -10.03 0.27 -0.71
CA CYS A 73 -9.40 -0.88 -0.06
C CYS A 73 -9.95 -1.09 1.36
N LEU A 74 -10.09 -0.04 2.17
CA LEU A 74 -10.68 -0.14 3.52
C LEU A 74 -12.11 -0.70 3.49
N SER A 75 -12.92 -0.26 2.53
CA SER A 75 -14.28 -0.76 2.35
C SER A 75 -14.29 -2.23 1.93
N ALA A 76 -13.37 -2.64 1.06
CA ALA A 76 -13.22 -4.03 0.66
C ALA A 76 -12.73 -4.92 1.81
N ILE A 77 -11.77 -4.46 2.61
CA ILE A 77 -11.27 -5.16 3.82
C ILE A 77 -12.43 -5.41 4.79
N ARG A 78 -13.28 -4.40 5.01
CA ARG A 78 -14.50 -4.52 5.83
C ARG A 78 -15.46 -5.57 5.26
N LEU A 79 -15.69 -5.59 3.94
CA LEU A 79 -16.56 -6.58 3.30
C LEU A 79 -15.98 -8.00 3.35
N ALA A 80 -14.67 -8.12 3.24
CA ALA A 80 -13.93 -9.38 3.36
C ALA A 80 -13.75 -9.85 4.81
N ARG A 81 -14.23 -9.07 5.78
CA ARG A 81 -14.21 -9.41 7.21
C ARG A 81 -12.83 -9.58 7.83
N VAL A 82 -11.83 -8.89 7.31
CA VAL A 82 -10.50 -8.86 7.92
C VAL A 82 -10.51 -7.83 9.06
N GLY A 83 -10.17 -8.26 10.28
CA GLY A 83 -10.37 -7.44 11.48
C GLY A 83 -9.30 -6.36 11.71
N HIS A 84 -8.11 -6.52 11.16
CA HIS A 84 -7.01 -5.58 11.37
C HIS A 84 -6.23 -5.31 10.07
N VAL A 85 -5.92 -4.04 9.82
CA VAL A 85 -4.95 -3.61 8.82
C VAL A 85 -3.77 -2.89 9.48
N VAL A 86 -2.56 -3.27 9.07
CA VAL A 86 -1.31 -2.63 9.45
C VAL A 86 -0.68 -2.05 8.19
N TYR A 87 -0.26 -0.79 8.22
CA TYR A 87 0.36 -0.16 7.05
C TYR A 87 1.70 0.49 7.38
N ALA A 88 2.64 0.42 6.44
CA ALA A 88 3.98 0.98 6.62
C ALA A 88 3.99 2.50 6.37
N GLY A 89 3.84 2.94 5.12
CA GLY A 89 3.86 4.37 4.78
C GLY A 89 2.51 5.05 5.01
N ALA A 90 2.52 6.32 5.42
CA ALA A 90 1.33 7.15 5.41
C ALA A 90 1.01 7.61 3.98
N ASP A 91 -0.28 7.79 3.69
CA ASP A 91 -0.78 8.38 2.44
C ASP A 91 -1.62 9.62 2.77
N PRO A 92 -1.06 10.84 2.63
CA PRO A 92 -1.78 12.08 2.94
C PRO A 92 -3.07 12.27 2.16
N VAL A 93 -3.18 11.67 0.96
CA VAL A 93 -4.41 11.73 0.14
C VAL A 93 -5.57 11.03 0.86
N TRP A 94 -5.27 9.95 1.58
CA TRP A 94 -6.27 9.09 2.19
C TRP A 94 -6.34 9.18 3.71
N ASP A 95 -5.59 10.09 4.34
CA ASP A 95 -5.56 10.26 5.80
C ASP A 95 -6.96 10.49 6.40
N ALA A 96 -7.78 11.29 5.70
CA ALA A 96 -9.17 11.55 6.07
C ALA A 96 -10.06 10.29 6.17
N SER A 97 -9.66 9.18 5.55
CA SER A 97 -10.42 7.92 5.54
C SER A 97 -10.59 7.35 6.94
N ALA A 98 -9.70 7.67 7.88
CA ALA A 98 -9.81 7.27 9.29
C ALA A 98 -11.10 7.80 9.97
N ARG A 99 -11.70 8.88 9.45
CA ARG A 99 -12.93 9.47 9.99
C ARG A 99 -14.19 8.79 9.47
N VAL A 100 -14.12 8.04 8.38
CA VAL A 100 -15.30 7.43 7.72
C VAL A 100 -16.16 6.59 8.66
N PRO A 101 -15.62 5.77 9.58
CA PRO A 101 -16.46 4.97 10.49
C PRO A 101 -17.38 5.83 11.37
N SER A 102 -16.95 7.04 11.73
CA SER A 102 -17.69 7.94 12.64
C SER A 102 -18.95 8.55 12.00
N ILE A 103 -19.03 8.55 10.67
CA ILE A 103 -20.18 9.11 9.92
C ILE A 103 -21.11 8.03 9.36
N LEU A 104 -20.78 6.75 9.54
CA LEU A 104 -21.57 5.62 9.06
C LEU A 104 -22.52 5.09 10.16
N PRO A 105 -23.66 4.49 9.79
CA PRO A 105 -24.53 3.81 10.74
C PRO A 105 -23.78 2.73 11.51
N ALA A 106 -24.15 2.51 12.78
CA ALA A 106 -23.50 1.51 13.66
C ALA A 106 -23.44 0.11 13.04
N ALA A 107 -24.48 -0.30 12.31
CA ALA A 107 -24.52 -1.59 11.60
C ALA A 107 -23.39 -1.73 10.55
N ILE A 108 -22.89 -0.62 10.00
CA ILE A 108 -21.81 -0.60 9.04
C ILE A 108 -20.45 -0.43 9.74
N SER A 109 -20.34 0.55 10.64
CA SER A 109 -19.08 0.93 11.29
C SER A 109 -18.60 -0.06 12.34
N ALA A 110 -19.49 -0.85 12.95
CA ALA A 110 -19.11 -1.88 13.93
C ALA A 110 -18.19 -2.98 13.37
N ARG A 111 -18.08 -3.09 12.03
CA ARG A 111 -17.19 -4.04 11.35
C ARG A 111 -16.07 -3.36 10.57
N TRP A 112 -15.85 -2.07 10.79
CA TRP A 112 -14.73 -1.39 10.16
C TRP A 112 -13.41 -1.97 10.69
N PRO A 113 -12.42 -2.27 9.83
CA PRO A 113 -11.16 -2.83 10.30
C PRO A 113 -10.48 -1.86 11.25
N ARG A 114 -9.88 -2.39 12.32
CA ARG A 114 -8.92 -1.62 13.10
C ARG A 114 -7.73 -1.29 12.20
N SER A 115 -7.12 -0.12 12.35
CA SER A 115 -5.95 0.28 11.58
C SER A 115 -4.78 0.64 12.50
N THR A 116 -3.57 0.22 12.13
CA THR A 116 -2.33 0.59 12.83
C THR A 116 -1.29 1.02 11.82
N GLY A 117 -0.70 2.19 12.05
CA GLY A 117 0.30 2.79 11.20
C GLY A 117 0.33 4.31 11.38
N PRO A 118 1.22 5.01 10.66
CA PRO A 118 2.31 4.44 9.87
C PRO A 118 3.34 3.71 10.75
N ALA A 119 4.18 2.86 10.14
CA ALA A 119 5.29 2.23 10.83
C ALA A 119 6.32 3.27 11.31
N ALA A 120 6.98 2.99 12.44
CA ALA A 120 8.01 3.86 12.97
C ALA A 120 9.33 3.76 12.16
N GLY A 121 10.18 4.78 12.28
CA GLY A 121 11.52 4.76 11.70
C GLY A 121 11.50 4.70 10.17
N PHE A 122 12.51 4.02 9.61
CA PHE A 122 12.71 3.99 8.16
C PHE A 122 11.67 3.13 7.43
N ASP A 123 11.03 2.16 8.08
CA ASP A 123 9.97 1.35 7.46
C ASP A 123 8.78 2.20 7.02
N GLY A 124 8.37 3.16 7.84
CA GLY A 124 7.32 4.12 7.47
C GLY A 124 7.74 5.04 6.33
N VAL A 125 8.99 5.52 6.37
CA VAL A 125 9.56 6.33 5.28
C VAL A 125 9.58 5.54 3.98
N TRP A 126 10.08 4.31 4.01
CA TRP A 126 10.20 3.43 2.85
C TRP A 126 8.86 3.19 2.18
N GLY A 127 7.82 2.92 2.98
CA GLY A 127 6.45 2.72 2.48
C GLY A 127 5.92 3.90 1.66
N SER A 128 6.19 5.14 2.08
CA SER A 128 5.79 6.35 1.34
C SER A 128 6.78 6.73 0.23
N LEU A 129 8.06 6.35 0.37
CA LEU A 129 9.12 6.66 -0.60
C LEU A 129 8.96 5.89 -1.91
N LEU A 130 8.53 4.64 -1.84
CA LEU A 130 8.25 3.80 -3.02
C LEU A 130 7.27 4.48 -4.00
N PRO A 131 6.05 4.88 -3.58
CA PRO A 131 5.14 5.70 -4.39
C PRO A 131 5.76 6.97 -4.95
N ALA A 132 6.53 7.71 -4.14
CA ALA A 132 7.16 8.94 -4.59
C ALA A 132 8.20 8.70 -5.70
N MET A 133 9.01 7.64 -5.59
CA MET A 133 9.94 7.24 -6.66
C MET A 133 9.17 6.86 -7.93
N TRP A 134 8.02 6.19 -7.80
CA TRP A 134 7.19 5.87 -8.96
C TRP A 134 6.68 7.13 -9.66
N LEU A 135 6.21 8.13 -8.91
CA LEU A 135 5.79 9.41 -9.47
C LEU A 135 6.94 10.13 -10.16
N VAL A 136 8.12 10.18 -9.54
CA VAL A 136 9.32 10.78 -10.14
C VAL A 136 9.66 10.15 -11.49
N VAL A 137 9.53 8.82 -11.63
CA VAL A 137 9.91 8.10 -12.85
C VAL A 137 8.80 8.12 -13.91
N TYR A 138 7.54 7.92 -13.52
CA TYR A 138 6.44 7.66 -14.47
C TYR A 138 5.43 8.79 -14.58
N GLN A 139 5.40 9.74 -13.64
CA GLN A 139 4.52 10.91 -13.64
C GLN A 139 5.23 12.17 -13.10
N PRO A 140 6.35 12.58 -13.71
CA PRO A 140 7.19 13.65 -13.15
C PRO A 140 6.45 15.00 -13.00
N GLU A 141 5.49 15.28 -13.88
CA GLU A 141 4.65 16.49 -13.82
C GLU A 141 3.83 16.58 -12.53
N SER A 142 3.40 15.43 -11.98
CA SER A 142 2.62 15.35 -10.74
C SER A 142 3.45 15.70 -9.49
N VAL A 143 4.77 15.77 -9.63
CA VAL A 143 5.74 16.10 -8.57
C VAL A 143 6.72 17.19 -9.02
N ALA A 144 6.30 18.04 -9.96
CA ALA A 144 7.09 19.17 -10.44
C ALA A 144 7.21 20.28 -9.37
N GLU A 145 6.11 20.53 -8.65
CA GLU A 145 5.98 21.58 -7.63
C GLU A 145 5.54 21.01 -6.27
N PRO A 146 5.80 21.70 -5.15
CA PRO A 146 5.35 21.29 -3.83
C PRO A 146 3.82 21.16 -3.71
N SER A 147 3.35 20.17 -2.96
CA SER A 147 1.93 19.99 -2.64
C SER A 147 1.74 19.51 -1.20
N GLU A 148 0.52 19.67 -0.67
CA GLU A 148 0.15 19.09 0.63
C GLU A 148 -0.10 17.57 0.55
N LEU A 149 -0.35 17.05 -0.65
CA LEU A 149 -0.68 15.63 -0.88
C LEU A 149 0.56 14.73 -0.91
N MET A 150 1.72 15.30 -1.19
CA MET A 150 3.00 14.61 -1.15
C MET A 150 4.05 15.56 -0.55
N PRO A 151 4.52 15.31 0.68
CA PRO A 151 5.51 16.17 1.33
C PRO A 151 6.73 16.36 0.44
N TRP A 152 7.14 17.61 0.25
CA TRP A 152 8.25 17.93 -0.66
C TRP A 152 9.55 17.23 -0.29
N ALA A 153 9.83 17.07 1.02
CA ALA A 153 10.97 16.31 1.50
C ALA A 153 10.95 14.83 1.03
N THR A 154 9.77 14.20 0.92
CA THR A 154 9.61 12.86 0.37
C THR A 154 9.93 12.83 -1.12
N VAL A 155 9.50 13.85 -1.88
CA VAL A 155 9.81 13.98 -3.32
C VAL A 155 11.32 14.17 -3.54
N GLU A 156 11.97 15.05 -2.78
CA GLU A 156 13.41 15.27 -2.88
C GLU A 156 14.20 14.00 -2.56
N ARG A 157 13.82 13.29 -1.50
CA ARG A 157 14.44 12.00 -1.16
C ARG A 157 14.20 10.95 -2.24
N ALA A 158 13.00 10.90 -2.82
CA ALA A 158 12.70 10.01 -3.94
C ALA A 158 13.58 10.30 -5.16
N ARG A 159 13.77 11.58 -5.51
CA ARG A 159 14.68 12.01 -6.59
C ARG A 159 16.12 11.55 -6.30
N ARG A 160 16.61 11.69 -5.06
CA ARG A 160 17.93 11.17 -4.65
C ARG A 160 18.04 9.66 -4.79
N CYS A 161 17.02 8.92 -4.35
CA CYS A 161 17.02 7.46 -4.44
C CYS A 161 17.01 6.96 -5.88
N VAL A 162 16.19 7.58 -6.75
CA VAL A 162 16.16 7.29 -8.18
C VAL A 162 17.52 7.61 -8.82
N ALA A 163 18.08 8.78 -8.56
CA ALA A 163 19.41 9.15 -9.08
C ALA A 163 20.55 8.27 -8.52
N GLY A 164 20.36 7.72 -7.32
CA GLY A 164 21.32 6.88 -6.62
C GLY A 164 21.28 5.40 -6.99
N GLY A 165 20.38 4.96 -7.88
CA GLY A 165 20.36 3.57 -8.35
C GLY A 165 19.47 2.62 -7.53
N VAL A 166 18.55 3.14 -6.71
CA VAL A 166 17.70 2.30 -5.84
C VAL A 166 16.77 1.38 -6.63
N LEU A 167 16.32 1.80 -7.81
CA LEU A 167 15.41 1.00 -8.64
C LEU A 167 16.14 -0.07 -9.47
N GLU A 168 17.45 0.03 -9.54
CA GLU A 168 18.38 -0.82 -10.28
C GLU A 168 18.98 -1.93 -9.41
N CYS A 169 18.74 -1.91 -8.10
CA CYS A 169 19.20 -2.94 -7.17
C CYS A 169 18.66 -4.33 -7.54
N GLY A 170 19.46 -5.37 -7.31
CA GLY A 170 19.13 -6.76 -7.66
C GLY A 170 18.11 -7.39 -6.71
N SER A 171 17.94 -6.81 -5.52
CA SER A 171 16.96 -7.26 -4.54
C SER A 171 16.29 -6.11 -3.77
N MET A 172 15.15 -6.43 -3.15
CA MET A 172 14.45 -5.48 -2.26
C MET A 172 15.30 -5.11 -1.04
N ALA A 173 16.09 -6.05 -0.51
CA ALA A 173 16.96 -5.79 0.64
C ALA A 173 18.05 -4.77 0.30
N GLU A 174 18.73 -4.97 -0.84
CA GLU A 174 19.71 -4.01 -1.35
C GLU A 174 19.10 -2.63 -1.60
N ALA A 175 17.91 -2.58 -2.22
CA ALA A 175 17.21 -1.33 -2.48
C ALA A 175 16.86 -0.59 -1.18
N TYR A 176 16.40 -1.32 -0.16
CA TYR A 176 16.07 -0.77 1.16
C TYR A 176 17.33 -0.24 1.86
N GLU A 177 18.41 -1.00 1.90
CA GLU A 177 19.69 -0.59 2.51
C GLU A 177 20.27 0.66 1.83
N LEU A 178 20.30 0.66 0.49
CA LEU A 178 20.77 1.80 -0.28
C LEU A 178 19.91 3.04 -0.02
N ALA A 179 18.59 2.90 -0.09
CA ALA A 179 17.68 4.01 0.19
C ALA A 179 17.85 4.54 1.61
N SER A 180 18.04 3.67 2.60
CA SER A 180 18.29 4.05 3.99
C SER A 180 19.56 4.90 4.12
N SER A 181 20.62 4.57 3.37
CA SER A 181 21.88 5.33 3.36
C SER A 181 21.79 6.70 2.67
N LEU A 182 20.83 6.87 1.75
CA LEU A 182 20.59 8.11 0.99
C LEU A 182 19.58 9.06 1.68
N SER A 183 19.03 8.65 2.82
CA SER A 183 17.87 9.24 3.47
C SER A 183 18.19 10.39 4.41
#